data_AF-A0A940T9V4-F1
#
_entry.id   AF-A0A940T9V4-F1
#
_cell.length_a   1.000
_cell.length_b   1.000
_cell.length_c   1.000
_cell.angle_alpha   90.00
_cell.angle_beta   90.00
_cell.angle_gamma   90.00
#
_symmetry.space_group_name_H-M   'P 1'
#
loop_
_entity.id
_entity.type
_entity.pdbx_description
1 polymer ?
#
loop_
_entity_poly.entity_id
_entity_poly.type
_entity_poly.pdbx_seq_one_letter_code
_entity_poly.pdbx_strand_id
1 'polypeptide(L)'
;MDYQYHIFAPYRVCPIGAHVDHQHGLVTGFAINKGVDLWFNIRQDDMVHLTSRTFEGDVNFEISKPSQVREHHWGDYARGAKYALRKRFELQHGIDGVLQGSLPVGGLSSSAAVLIAYVMAFAKANDITLQPFEVVKIASEAEREYIGLNNGLLDQSCIALGKKDGLLFLDCDSNDWRIIKQHPDMEPFEIGIFFSGLTRSLVNSDYNLRVYECKTAAWNMLAYTDQPLKTFDKTFLRDIPKTTFEKTRIAMPARFARRADHFYTEYRRVRQGVTAWETGNMKLFGKLSFDSCESSIHNYECGSPELIAIYDIMRTLPGVYGGRFSGAGFKGACIALVNPAYREEIQKALTERYLEQFPEYEKTFQVFWVKPDDGARFVKD
;
A
#
# COMPACT_ATOMS: atom_id res chain seq x y z
N MET A 1 -9.52 28.20 12.79
CA MET A 1 -9.69 28.40 11.34
C MET A 1 -10.83 27.50 10.93
N ASP A 2 -11.91 28.09 10.43
CA ASP A 2 -13.02 27.32 9.86
C ASP A 2 -12.62 26.96 8.43
N TYR A 3 -12.56 25.66 8.15
CA TYR A 3 -12.22 25.13 6.83
C TYR A 3 -13.50 24.72 6.12
N GLN A 4 -13.64 25.08 4.84
CA GLN A 4 -14.83 24.83 4.03
C GLN A 4 -14.95 23.36 3.62
N TYR A 5 -13.80 22.67 3.48
CA TYR A 5 -13.77 21.28 3.04
C TYR A 5 -12.88 20.44 3.95
N HIS A 6 -13.33 19.21 4.16
CA HIS A 6 -12.58 18.16 4.86
C HIS A 6 -12.55 16.91 4.00
N ILE A 7 -11.34 16.42 3.70
CA ILE A 7 -11.13 15.11 3.08
C ILE A 7 -10.50 14.18 4.11
N PHE A 8 -11.07 12.99 4.23
CA PHE A 8 -10.41 11.87 4.90
C PHE A 8 -9.92 10.88 3.85
N ALA A 9 -8.62 10.64 3.81
CA ALA A 9 -7.99 9.62 2.98
C ALA A 9 -7.46 8.49 3.90
N PRO A 10 -8.10 7.31 3.92
CA PRO A 10 -7.70 6.23 4.81
C PRO A 10 -6.30 5.73 4.47
N TYR A 11 -5.63 5.14 5.45
CA TYR A 11 -4.52 4.24 5.20
C TYR A 11 -5.06 2.89 4.71
N ARG A 12 -4.14 2.00 4.32
CA ARG A 12 -4.52 0.69 3.81
C ARG A 12 -3.64 -0.42 4.35
N VAL A 13 -4.22 -1.62 4.39
CA VAL A 13 -3.49 -2.86 4.64
C VAL A 13 -3.82 -3.88 3.55
N CYS A 14 -2.87 -4.77 3.27
CA CYS A 14 -3.00 -5.82 2.27
C CYS A 14 -2.80 -7.17 2.96
N PRO A 15 -3.85 -8.00 3.14
CA PRO A 15 -3.71 -9.31 3.78
C PRO A 15 -3.07 -10.35 2.84
N ILE A 16 -3.32 -10.26 1.53
CA ILE A 16 -2.82 -11.18 0.50
C ILE A 16 -2.65 -10.40 -0.82
N GLY A 17 -1.60 -10.66 -1.59
CA GLY A 17 -1.27 -9.93 -2.82
C GLY A 17 -0.05 -9.02 -2.68
N ALA A 18 0.94 -9.43 -1.89
CA ALA A 18 2.17 -8.69 -1.68
C ALA A 18 3.01 -8.60 -2.95
N HIS A 19 3.56 -7.42 -3.28
CA HIS A 19 4.62 -7.27 -4.29
C HIS A 19 4.35 -7.91 -5.67
N VAL A 20 3.08 -7.92 -6.09
CA VAL A 20 2.68 -8.43 -7.41
C VAL A 20 1.99 -7.40 -8.27
N ASP A 21 1.52 -6.28 -7.69
CA ASP A 21 0.85 -5.20 -8.40
C ASP A 21 1.73 -4.56 -9.48
N HIS A 22 3.00 -4.28 -9.18
CA HIS A 22 3.98 -3.76 -10.14
C HIS A 22 4.41 -4.80 -11.21
N GLN A 23 3.88 -6.02 -11.15
CA GLN A 23 4.02 -7.06 -12.17
C GLN A 23 2.67 -7.42 -12.81
N HIS A 24 1.65 -6.56 -12.64
CA HIS A 24 0.29 -6.74 -13.14
C HIS A 24 -0.39 -8.00 -12.54
N GLY A 25 -0.10 -8.31 -11.28
CA GLY A 25 -0.72 -9.40 -10.55
C GLY A 25 -2.14 -9.09 -10.07
N LEU A 26 -2.68 -10.01 -9.28
CA LEU A 26 -3.92 -9.81 -8.53
C LEU A 26 -3.58 -9.33 -7.13
N VAL A 27 -4.36 -8.42 -6.59
CA VAL A 27 -4.15 -7.93 -5.22
C VAL A 27 -5.45 -7.80 -4.44
N THR A 28 -5.31 -7.82 -3.12
CA THR A 28 -6.42 -7.54 -2.20
C THR A 28 -6.02 -6.53 -1.12
N GLY A 29 -7.01 -5.87 -0.53
CA GLY A 29 -6.74 -4.99 0.60
C GLY A 29 -7.97 -4.35 1.22
N PHE A 30 -7.72 -3.65 2.32
CA PHE A 30 -8.69 -2.87 3.07
C PHE A 30 -8.19 -1.42 3.15
N ALA A 31 -9.09 -0.46 2.96
CA ALA A 31 -8.95 0.83 3.63
C ALA A 31 -9.25 0.64 5.12
N ILE A 32 -8.58 1.39 6.00
CA ILE A 32 -8.79 1.30 7.46
C ILE A 32 -9.31 2.62 8.03
N ASN A 33 -9.97 2.55 9.19
CA ASN A 33 -10.52 3.70 9.92
C ASN A 33 -9.47 4.65 10.55
N LYS A 34 -8.26 4.64 10.00
CA LYS A 34 -7.14 5.53 10.33
C LYS A 34 -6.57 6.01 9.00
N GLY A 35 -6.26 7.28 8.89
CA GLY A 35 -5.79 7.87 7.65
C GLY A 35 -5.17 9.25 7.86
N VAL A 36 -5.28 10.03 6.79
CA VAL A 36 -4.91 11.43 6.72
C VAL A 36 -6.17 12.27 6.60
N ASP A 37 -6.24 13.28 7.45
CA ASP A 37 -7.21 14.36 7.35
C ASP A 37 -6.56 15.55 6.65
N LEU A 38 -7.25 16.09 5.64
CA LEU A 38 -6.90 17.33 4.96
C LEU A 38 -8.08 18.29 5.06
N TRP A 39 -7.89 19.37 5.80
CA TRP A 39 -8.84 20.47 5.86
C TRP A 39 -8.33 21.62 5.01
N PHE A 40 -9.18 22.22 4.17
CA PHE A 40 -8.75 23.28 3.27
C PHE A 40 -9.86 24.25 2.87
N ASN A 41 -9.42 25.44 2.46
CA ASN A 41 -10.22 26.47 1.79
C ASN A 41 -9.69 26.65 0.36
N ILE A 42 -10.60 26.87 -0.59
CA ILE A 42 -10.22 27.19 -1.98
C ILE A 42 -9.81 28.67 -2.03
N ARG A 43 -8.69 28.95 -2.70
CA ARG A 43 -8.22 30.32 -2.95
C ARG A 43 -8.67 30.80 -4.33
N GLN A 44 -8.78 32.12 -4.47
CA GLN A 44 -9.09 32.76 -5.76
C GLN A 44 -7.85 32.92 -6.65
N ASP A 45 -6.66 32.82 -6.08
CA ASP A 45 -5.39 32.80 -6.80
C ASP A 45 -4.87 31.35 -6.95
N ASP A 46 -3.74 31.22 -7.62
CA ASP A 46 -3.11 29.93 -7.91
C ASP A 46 -2.17 29.44 -6.81
N MET A 47 -2.13 30.12 -5.67
CA MET A 47 -1.21 29.81 -4.58
C MET A 47 -1.70 28.61 -3.78
N VAL A 48 -0.81 27.67 -3.48
CA VAL A 48 -1.05 26.58 -2.54
C VAL A 48 -0.19 26.83 -1.32
N HIS A 49 -0.83 26.97 -0.16
CA HIS A 49 -0.19 27.05 1.15
C HIS A 49 -0.68 25.89 2.02
N LEU A 50 0.25 25.01 2.41
CA LEU A 50 -0.05 23.84 3.23
C LEU A 50 0.80 23.85 4.51
N THR A 51 0.16 23.54 5.61
CA THR A 51 0.82 23.30 6.91
C THR A 51 0.55 21.87 7.37
N SER A 52 1.42 21.31 8.20
CA SER A 52 1.22 19.96 8.76
C SER A 52 1.23 20.01 10.28
N ARG A 53 0.28 19.31 10.91
CA ARG A 53 0.31 19.06 12.36
C ARG A 53 1.27 17.94 12.75
N THR A 54 1.80 17.22 11.77
CA THR A 54 2.65 16.03 11.97
C THR A 54 4.10 16.28 11.57
N PHE A 55 4.35 17.22 10.65
CA PHE A 55 5.68 17.51 10.11
C PHE A 55 5.96 19.01 10.18
N GLU A 56 7.22 19.37 10.40
CA GLU A 56 7.64 20.76 10.38
C GLU A 56 7.77 21.31 8.95
N GLY A 57 7.70 22.63 8.85
CA GLY A 57 7.87 23.40 7.63
C GLY A 57 6.58 23.57 6.83
N ASP A 58 6.41 24.77 6.28
CA ASP A 58 5.28 25.14 5.44
C ASP A 58 5.60 24.88 3.97
N VAL A 59 4.57 24.52 3.20
CA VAL A 59 4.70 24.25 1.77
C VAL A 59 3.97 25.32 1.00
N ASN A 60 4.72 26.06 0.18
CA ASN A 60 4.22 27.12 -0.67
C ASN A 60 4.60 26.88 -2.12
N PHE A 61 3.66 27.01 -3.05
CA PHE A 61 3.90 26.95 -4.50
C PHE A 61 2.70 27.42 -5.32
N GLU A 62 2.95 27.76 -6.57
CA GLU A 62 1.89 28.05 -7.55
C GLU A 62 1.41 26.75 -8.22
N ILE A 63 0.09 26.53 -8.24
CA ILE A 63 -0.56 25.38 -8.89
C ILE A 63 -0.58 25.51 -10.42
N SER A 64 -0.54 26.75 -10.91
CA SER A 64 -0.55 27.09 -12.34
C SER A 64 0.81 26.88 -13.04
N LYS A 65 1.89 26.71 -12.27
CA LYS A 65 3.24 26.52 -12.81
C LYS A 65 3.68 25.05 -12.81
N PRO A 66 4.49 24.59 -13.79
CA PRO A 66 5.09 23.27 -13.75
C PRO A 66 5.96 23.04 -12.49
N SER A 67 5.94 21.83 -11.94
CA SER A 67 6.94 21.38 -10.95
C SER A 67 8.02 20.60 -11.67
N GLN A 68 9.28 21.02 -11.58
CA GLN A 68 10.39 20.32 -12.24
C GLN A 68 11.44 19.76 -11.27
N VAL A 69 11.59 20.35 -10.08
CA VAL A 69 12.62 19.94 -9.12
C VAL A 69 11.94 19.52 -7.82
N ARG A 70 12.40 18.39 -7.26
CA ARG A 70 12.02 17.94 -5.94
C ARG A 70 12.77 18.74 -4.89
N GLU A 71 12.08 19.09 -3.82
CA GLU A 71 12.67 19.81 -2.70
C GLU A 71 13.07 18.84 -1.56
N HIS A 72 12.83 17.53 -1.74
CA HIS A 72 13.11 16.49 -0.75
C HIS A 72 12.40 16.74 0.60
N HIS A 73 11.25 17.37 0.52
CA HIS A 73 10.38 17.74 1.63
C HIS A 73 9.01 17.07 1.49
N TRP A 74 8.20 17.04 2.55
CA TRP A 74 6.85 16.43 2.48
C TRP A 74 5.94 17.14 1.47
N GLY A 75 6.23 18.39 1.12
CA GLY A 75 5.58 19.14 0.03
C GLY A 75 5.77 18.53 -1.36
N ASP A 76 6.74 17.64 -1.56
CA ASP A 76 6.93 16.92 -2.83
C ASP A 76 5.68 16.11 -3.22
N TYR A 77 4.92 15.59 -2.26
CA TYR A 77 3.68 14.86 -2.56
C TYR A 77 2.60 15.78 -3.13
N ALA A 78 2.47 17.00 -2.61
CA ALA A 78 1.55 18.01 -3.17
C ALA A 78 2.01 18.44 -4.57
N ARG A 79 3.33 18.66 -4.76
CA ARG A 79 3.91 18.97 -6.08
C ARG A 79 3.72 17.84 -7.08
N GLY A 80 3.82 16.58 -6.63
CA GLY A 80 3.56 15.39 -7.44
C GLY A 80 2.10 15.27 -7.86
N ALA A 81 1.16 15.50 -6.93
CA ALA A 81 -0.27 15.53 -7.26
C ALA A 81 -0.59 16.62 -8.29
N LYS A 82 -0.02 17.83 -8.13
CA LYS A 82 -0.09 18.90 -9.14
C LYS A 82 0.48 18.42 -10.48
N TYR A 83 1.69 17.87 -10.49
CA TYR A 83 2.37 17.40 -11.70
C TYR A 83 1.49 16.43 -12.50
N ALA A 84 0.91 15.42 -11.85
CA ALA A 84 0.06 14.43 -12.52
C ALA A 84 -1.28 15.01 -13.00
N LEU A 85 -1.92 15.88 -12.21
CA LEU A 85 -3.17 16.55 -12.62
C LEU A 85 -2.97 17.44 -13.84
N ARG A 86 -1.87 18.21 -13.87
CA ARG A 86 -1.57 19.15 -14.96
C ARG A 86 -1.36 18.51 -16.32
N LYS A 87 -1.10 17.20 -16.38
CA LYS A 87 -1.04 16.47 -17.65
C LYS A 87 -2.40 16.36 -18.34
N ARG A 88 -3.49 16.58 -17.59
CA ARG A 88 -4.86 16.39 -18.05
C ARG A 88 -5.70 17.66 -17.98
N PHE A 89 -5.36 18.56 -17.07
CA PHE A 89 -6.18 19.74 -16.76
C PHE A 89 -5.32 20.99 -16.57
N GLU A 90 -5.88 22.15 -16.90
CA GLU A 90 -5.35 23.43 -16.48
C GLU A 90 -5.80 23.72 -15.05
N LEU A 91 -4.86 24.06 -14.17
CA LEU A 91 -5.13 24.37 -12.76
C LEU A 91 -4.90 25.86 -12.53
N GLN A 92 -5.90 26.54 -11.98
CA GLN A 92 -5.96 27.99 -11.80
C GLN A 92 -6.11 28.39 -10.32
N HIS A 93 -6.79 27.57 -9.53
CA HIS A 93 -7.07 27.86 -8.11
C HIS A 93 -6.28 26.93 -7.20
N GLY A 94 -5.55 27.53 -6.26
CA GLY A 94 -4.86 26.82 -5.20
C GLY A 94 -5.72 26.68 -3.94
N ILE A 95 -5.08 26.30 -2.83
CA ILE A 95 -5.75 26.05 -1.55
C ILE A 95 -4.91 26.55 -0.37
N ASP A 96 -5.58 26.97 0.70
CA ASP A 96 -5.00 27.06 2.04
C ASP A 96 -5.43 25.82 2.82
N GLY A 97 -4.49 24.99 3.26
CA GLY A 97 -4.81 23.72 3.90
C GLY A 97 -3.91 23.32 5.06
N VAL A 98 -4.43 22.43 5.90
CA VAL A 98 -3.69 21.76 6.96
C VAL A 98 -3.93 20.25 6.88
N LEU A 99 -2.85 19.47 7.00
CA LEU A 99 -2.93 18.01 7.07
C LEU A 99 -2.58 17.47 8.45
N GLN A 100 -3.18 16.32 8.79
CA GLN A 100 -2.87 15.56 9.99
C GLN A 100 -2.92 14.06 9.69
N GLY A 101 -1.83 13.35 10.00
CA GLY A 101 -1.81 11.89 9.99
C GLY A 101 -2.25 11.31 11.33
N SER A 102 -3.04 10.24 11.29
CA SER A 102 -3.59 9.61 12.52
C SER A 102 -2.70 8.53 13.16
N LEU A 103 -1.68 8.03 12.44
CA LEU A 103 -0.73 7.01 12.89
C LEU A 103 0.70 7.38 12.49
N PRO A 104 1.73 6.79 13.14
CA PRO A 104 3.12 6.96 12.73
C PRO A 104 3.37 6.58 11.27
N VAL A 105 4.39 7.18 10.67
CA VAL A 105 4.83 6.83 9.32
C VAL A 105 5.50 5.46 9.33
N GLY A 106 4.95 4.51 8.57
CA GLY A 106 5.61 3.22 8.32
C GLY A 106 4.66 2.13 7.83
N GLY A 107 4.84 1.66 6.60
CA GLY A 107 4.20 0.44 6.09
C GLY A 107 2.69 0.51 5.78
N LEU A 108 2.00 1.61 6.10
CA LEU A 108 0.53 1.75 5.90
C LEU A 108 0.12 2.58 4.67
N SER A 109 1.09 2.94 3.81
CA SER A 109 0.92 3.80 2.62
C SER A 109 0.32 5.16 2.90
N SER A 110 0.92 5.82 3.90
CA SER A 110 0.71 7.24 4.14
C SER A 110 1.05 8.11 2.92
N SER A 111 2.02 7.74 2.08
CA SER A 111 2.33 8.50 0.84
C SER A 111 1.16 8.49 -0.14
N ALA A 112 0.58 7.32 -0.42
CA ALA A 112 -0.56 7.19 -1.30
C ALA A 112 -1.81 7.88 -0.73
N ALA A 113 -2.04 7.81 0.59
CA ALA A 113 -3.15 8.52 1.24
C ALA A 113 -3.05 10.04 1.06
N VAL A 114 -1.87 10.61 1.30
CA VAL A 114 -1.59 12.03 1.11
C VAL A 114 -1.74 12.44 -0.36
N LEU A 115 -1.21 11.64 -1.29
CA LEU A 115 -1.36 11.90 -2.73
C LEU A 115 -2.82 11.92 -3.17
N ILE A 116 -3.63 10.95 -2.71
CA ILE A 116 -5.06 10.91 -2.99
C ILE A 116 -5.77 12.14 -2.43
N ALA A 117 -5.48 12.53 -1.19
CA ALA A 117 -6.06 13.72 -0.58
C ALA A 117 -5.76 14.98 -1.40
N TYR A 118 -4.51 15.17 -1.84
CA TYR A 118 -4.14 16.33 -2.67
C TYR A 118 -4.76 16.29 -4.07
N VAL A 119 -4.80 15.12 -4.72
CA VAL A 119 -5.45 14.98 -6.03
C VAL A 119 -6.93 15.38 -5.92
N MET A 120 -7.62 14.89 -4.90
CA MET A 120 -9.03 15.24 -4.65
C MET A 120 -9.21 16.72 -4.31
N ALA A 121 -8.35 17.30 -3.46
CA ALA A 121 -8.43 18.70 -3.07
C ALA A 121 -8.18 19.66 -4.24
N PHE A 122 -7.13 19.41 -5.04
CA PHE A 122 -6.82 20.23 -6.20
C PHE A 122 -7.86 20.08 -7.32
N ALA A 123 -8.39 18.87 -7.53
CA ALA A 123 -9.52 18.68 -8.43
C ALA A 123 -10.74 19.49 -7.96
N LYS A 124 -11.08 19.43 -6.67
CA LYS A 124 -12.19 20.20 -6.10
C LYS A 124 -11.98 21.71 -6.20
N ALA A 125 -10.77 22.20 -5.96
CA ALA A 125 -10.44 23.63 -6.07
C ALA A 125 -10.60 24.17 -7.50
N ASN A 126 -10.44 23.30 -8.50
CA ASN A 126 -10.49 23.64 -9.92
C ASN A 126 -11.78 23.15 -10.61
N ASP A 127 -12.80 22.79 -9.82
CA ASP A 127 -14.10 22.27 -10.31
C ASP A 127 -13.98 21.06 -11.25
N ILE A 128 -12.96 20.23 -11.04
CA ILE A 128 -12.72 19.00 -11.80
C ILE A 128 -13.43 17.85 -11.10
N THR A 129 -14.33 17.18 -11.83
CA THR A 129 -14.96 15.94 -11.36
C THR A 129 -14.14 14.73 -11.80
N LEU A 130 -13.67 13.94 -10.84
CA LEU A 130 -12.92 12.71 -11.08
C LEU A 130 -13.70 11.50 -10.57
N GLN A 131 -13.75 10.44 -11.37
CA GLN A 131 -14.18 9.14 -10.89
C GLN A 131 -13.13 8.56 -9.92
N PRO A 132 -13.53 7.71 -8.96
CA PRO A 132 -12.59 7.16 -7.97
C PRO A 132 -11.37 6.49 -8.60
N PHE A 133 -11.54 5.77 -9.71
CA PHE A 133 -10.42 5.11 -10.39
C PHE A 133 -9.51 6.08 -11.17
N GLU A 134 -10.01 7.26 -11.56
CA GLU A 134 -9.16 8.30 -12.12
C GLU A 134 -8.25 8.91 -11.05
N VAL A 135 -8.78 9.09 -9.83
CA VAL A 135 -7.98 9.49 -8.66
C VAL A 135 -6.85 8.49 -8.41
N VAL A 136 -7.14 7.19 -8.47
CA VAL A 136 -6.14 6.11 -8.36
C VAL A 136 -5.01 6.29 -9.38
N LYS A 137 -5.37 6.44 -10.67
CA LYS A 137 -4.39 6.56 -11.76
C LYS A 137 -3.52 7.81 -11.64
N ILE A 138 -4.13 8.95 -11.31
CA ILE A 138 -3.42 10.23 -11.17
C ILE A 138 -2.48 10.18 -9.97
N ALA A 139 -2.93 9.65 -8.82
CA ALA A 139 -2.08 9.50 -7.64
C ALA A 139 -0.91 8.52 -7.87
N SER A 140 -1.15 7.41 -8.58
CA SER A 140 -0.09 6.45 -8.94
C SER A 140 0.94 7.08 -9.90
N GLU A 141 0.49 7.87 -10.88
CA GLU A 141 1.39 8.58 -11.78
C GLU A 141 2.27 9.60 -11.04
N ALA A 142 1.70 10.34 -10.09
CA ALA A 142 2.45 11.25 -9.24
C ALA A 142 3.55 10.53 -8.44
N GLU A 143 3.23 9.37 -7.84
CA GLU A 143 4.21 8.61 -7.06
C GLU A 143 5.34 8.04 -7.93
N ARG A 144 4.99 7.55 -9.12
CA ARG A 144 5.95 6.87 -9.99
C ARG A 144 6.86 7.84 -10.74
N GLU A 145 6.30 8.91 -11.27
CA GLU A 145 7.03 9.83 -12.15
C GLU A 145 7.64 11.03 -11.42
N TYR A 146 6.99 11.50 -10.35
CA TYR A 146 7.50 12.64 -9.58
C TYR A 146 8.26 12.19 -8.33
N ILE A 147 7.70 11.26 -7.53
CA ILE A 147 8.38 10.76 -6.32
C ILE A 147 9.46 9.71 -6.66
N GLY A 148 9.34 9.02 -7.80
CA GLY A 148 10.34 8.05 -8.28
C GLY A 148 10.23 6.67 -7.65
N LEU A 149 9.06 6.31 -7.11
CA LEU A 149 8.80 4.99 -6.55
C LEU A 149 8.05 4.12 -7.56
N ASN A 150 8.66 3.05 -8.05
CA ASN A 150 8.07 2.19 -9.09
C ASN A 150 7.07 1.16 -8.53
N ASN A 151 6.09 1.62 -7.75
CA ASN A 151 5.03 0.77 -7.24
C ASN A 151 3.93 0.50 -8.27
N GLY A 152 3.04 -0.44 -7.97
CA GLY A 152 1.83 -0.69 -8.74
C GLY A 152 0.65 0.11 -8.18
N LEU A 153 -0.57 -0.42 -8.40
CA LEU A 153 -1.83 0.26 -8.09
C LEU A 153 -2.45 -0.14 -6.74
N LEU A 154 -1.84 -1.07 -6.00
CA LEU A 154 -2.44 -1.64 -4.79
C LEU A 154 -2.84 -0.56 -3.78
N ASP A 155 -1.92 0.33 -3.46
CA ASP A 155 -2.06 1.29 -2.37
C ASP A 155 -3.17 2.30 -2.68
N GLN A 156 -3.07 2.95 -3.84
CA GLN A 156 -4.03 3.96 -4.27
C GLN A 156 -5.41 3.35 -4.45
N SER A 157 -5.50 2.13 -4.97
CA SER A 157 -6.78 1.45 -5.19
C SER A 157 -7.47 1.12 -3.87
N CYS A 158 -6.74 0.59 -2.87
CA CYS A 158 -7.32 0.34 -1.55
C CYS A 158 -7.86 1.62 -0.92
N ILE A 159 -7.09 2.70 -1.02
CA ILE A 159 -7.42 3.98 -0.38
C ILE A 159 -8.59 4.65 -1.06
N ALA A 160 -8.67 4.65 -2.40
CA ALA A 160 -9.75 5.35 -3.13
C ALA A 160 -11.03 4.50 -3.26
N LEU A 161 -10.90 3.18 -3.44
CA LEU A 161 -12.02 2.29 -3.80
C LEU A 161 -12.53 1.47 -2.61
N GLY A 162 -11.78 1.45 -1.50
CA GLY A 162 -12.11 0.67 -0.31
C GLY A 162 -13.55 0.90 0.16
N LYS A 163 -14.11 -0.13 0.78
CA LYS A 163 -15.44 -0.07 1.39
C LYS A 163 -15.39 -0.69 2.76
N LYS A 164 -16.14 -0.07 3.67
CA LYS A 164 -16.40 -0.66 4.97
C LYS A 164 -17.00 -2.06 4.80
N ASP A 165 -16.58 -2.99 5.65
CA ASP A 165 -17.04 -4.39 5.67
C ASP A 165 -16.85 -5.16 4.34
N GLY A 166 -15.84 -4.80 3.55
CA GLY A 166 -15.54 -5.45 2.27
C GLY A 166 -14.05 -5.55 1.96
N LEU A 167 -13.66 -6.64 1.30
CA LEU A 167 -12.32 -6.84 0.76
C LEU A 167 -12.27 -6.29 -0.66
N LEU A 168 -11.38 -5.32 -0.92
CA LEU A 168 -11.09 -4.93 -2.30
C LEU A 168 -10.33 -6.06 -2.99
N PHE A 169 -10.78 -6.43 -4.19
CA PHE A 169 -10.02 -7.22 -5.15
C PHE A 169 -9.76 -6.37 -6.39
N LEU A 170 -8.54 -6.40 -6.90
CA LEU A 170 -8.13 -5.72 -8.13
C LEU A 170 -7.24 -6.65 -8.97
N ASP A 171 -7.56 -6.71 -10.26
CA ASP A 171 -6.63 -7.19 -11.29
C ASP A 171 -5.82 -6.01 -11.83
N CYS A 172 -4.52 -5.95 -11.54
CA CYS A 172 -3.66 -4.85 -11.95
C CYS A 172 -3.32 -4.85 -13.46
N ASP A 173 -3.73 -5.88 -14.20
CA ASP A 173 -3.56 -5.95 -15.65
C ASP A 173 -4.76 -5.30 -16.39
N SER A 174 -5.97 -5.82 -16.15
CA SER A 174 -7.20 -5.30 -16.78
C SER A 174 -7.73 -4.03 -16.12
N ASN A 175 -7.30 -3.74 -14.89
CA ASN A 175 -7.87 -2.75 -13.99
C ASN A 175 -9.29 -3.06 -13.48
N ASP A 176 -9.77 -4.30 -13.67
CA ASP A 176 -11.06 -4.70 -13.11
C ASP A 176 -10.94 -4.85 -11.60
N TRP A 177 -11.91 -4.26 -10.89
CA TRP A 177 -11.98 -4.32 -9.44
C TRP A 177 -13.40 -4.60 -8.97
N ARG A 178 -13.49 -5.19 -7.79
CA ARG A 178 -14.77 -5.38 -7.10
C ARG A 178 -14.56 -5.39 -5.59
N ILE A 179 -15.61 -5.00 -4.87
CA ILE A 179 -15.68 -5.16 -3.43
C ILE A 179 -16.36 -6.48 -3.13
N ILE A 180 -15.63 -7.36 -2.47
CA ILE A 180 -16.14 -8.63 -2.00
C ILE A 180 -16.65 -8.40 -0.58
N LYS A 181 -17.98 -8.37 -0.41
CA LYS A 181 -18.60 -8.16 0.89
C LYS A 181 -18.15 -9.23 1.88
N GLN A 182 -17.99 -8.85 3.13
CA GLN A 182 -17.75 -9.79 4.21
C GLN A 182 -18.90 -10.81 4.28
N HIS A 183 -18.55 -12.10 4.39
CA HIS A 183 -19.56 -13.15 4.55
C HIS A 183 -20.26 -13.00 5.90
N PRO A 184 -21.61 -13.12 5.99
CA PRO A 184 -22.35 -12.91 7.24
C PRO A 184 -21.91 -13.84 8.38
N ASP A 185 -21.58 -15.09 8.06
CA ASP A 185 -21.16 -16.10 9.05
C ASP A 185 -19.64 -16.13 9.29
N MET A 186 -18.91 -15.13 8.78
CA MET A 186 -17.47 -15.04 9.00
C MET A 186 -17.17 -14.79 10.49
N GLU A 187 -16.19 -15.52 11.04
CA GLU A 187 -15.74 -15.29 12.42
C GLU A 187 -15.37 -13.80 12.61
N PRO A 188 -15.75 -13.17 13.75
CA PRO A 188 -15.40 -11.79 14.02
C PRO A 188 -13.90 -11.57 13.97
N PHE A 189 -13.48 -10.46 13.36
CA PHE A 189 -12.08 -10.08 13.31
C PHE A 189 -11.87 -8.58 13.53
N GLU A 190 -10.70 -8.24 14.05
CA GLU A 190 -10.12 -6.90 14.04
C GLU A 190 -8.72 -6.97 13.40
N ILE A 191 -8.21 -5.82 12.97
CA ILE A 191 -6.87 -5.72 12.40
C ILE A 191 -5.94 -5.12 13.45
N GLY A 192 -4.97 -5.90 13.90
CA GLY A 192 -3.85 -5.42 14.70
C GLY A 192 -2.75 -4.88 13.79
N ILE A 193 -2.21 -3.71 14.12
CA ILE A 193 -1.05 -3.11 13.46
C ILE A 193 0.06 -3.01 14.50
N PHE A 194 1.20 -3.65 14.23
CA PHE A 194 2.35 -3.73 15.12
C PHE A 194 3.54 -3.03 14.47
N PHE A 195 3.77 -1.77 14.86
CA PHE A 195 4.93 -1.01 14.40
C PHE A 195 6.18 -1.51 15.11
N SER A 196 7.23 -1.86 14.35
CA SER A 196 8.47 -2.37 14.94
C SER A 196 9.28 -1.32 15.71
N GLY A 197 8.98 -0.03 15.52
CA GLY A 197 9.81 1.07 16.03
C GLY A 197 10.97 1.45 15.10
N LEU A 198 11.19 0.69 14.02
CA LEU A 198 12.23 0.98 13.02
C LEU A 198 11.80 2.09 12.05
N THR A 199 12.46 3.25 12.13
CA THR A 199 12.27 4.39 11.22
C THR A 199 13.41 4.49 10.20
N ARG A 200 13.15 4.27 8.90
CA ARG A 200 14.11 4.55 7.81
C ARG A 200 13.34 5.10 6.57
N SER A 201 13.98 5.67 5.52
CA SER A 201 13.30 6.11 4.25
C SER A 201 13.17 5.04 3.13
N LEU A 202 11.96 4.74 2.63
CA LEU A 202 11.70 3.68 1.63
C LEU A 202 12.37 3.90 0.26
N VAL A 203 12.58 5.16 -0.15
CA VAL A 203 13.19 5.51 -1.46
C VAL A 203 14.62 4.95 -1.58
N ASN A 204 15.30 4.77 -0.44
CA ASN A 204 16.65 4.21 -0.37
C ASN A 204 16.65 2.71 0.01
N SER A 205 15.55 1.99 -0.27
CA SER A 205 15.45 0.55 -0.03
C SER A 205 15.57 -0.27 -1.32
N ASP A 206 15.72 -1.58 -1.17
CA ASP A 206 15.77 -2.54 -2.28
C ASP A 206 14.45 -2.71 -3.04
N TYR A 207 13.40 -1.91 -2.76
CA TYR A 207 12.10 -2.05 -3.42
C TYR A 207 12.22 -1.99 -4.95
N ASN A 208 12.81 -0.91 -5.48
CA ASN A 208 12.99 -0.77 -6.93
C ASN A 208 13.87 -1.91 -7.48
N LEU A 209 14.90 -2.35 -6.75
CA LEU A 209 15.72 -3.49 -7.13
C LEU A 209 14.87 -4.76 -7.29
N ARG A 210 13.93 -5.04 -6.38
CA ARG A 210 13.02 -6.19 -6.50
C ARG A 210 12.12 -6.10 -7.72
N VAL A 211 11.63 -4.91 -8.06
CA VAL A 211 10.87 -4.67 -9.31
C VAL A 211 11.73 -5.04 -10.53
N TYR A 212 12.98 -4.58 -10.56
CA TYR A 212 13.93 -4.95 -11.63
C TYR A 212 14.20 -6.46 -11.66
N GLU A 213 14.41 -7.12 -10.52
CA GLU A 213 14.63 -8.57 -10.46
C GLU A 213 13.45 -9.37 -11.02
N CYS A 214 12.20 -8.96 -10.79
CA CYS A 214 11.02 -9.58 -11.37
C CYS A 214 10.98 -9.44 -12.90
N LYS A 215 11.27 -8.23 -13.40
CA LYS A 215 11.32 -7.95 -14.84
C LYS A 215 12.44 -8.73 -15.52
N THR A 216 13.61 -8.85 -14.88
CA THR A 216 14.71 -9.68 -15.36
C THR A 216 14.33 -11.15 -15.40
N ALA A 217 13.62 -11.66 -14.38
CA ALA A 217 13.09 -13.02 -14.39
C ALA A 217 12.20 -13.26 -15.62
N ALA A 218 11.23 -12.38 -15.86
CA ALA A 218 10.35 -12.44 -17.02
C ALA A 218 11.15 -12.38 -18.34
N TRP A 219 12.10 -11.46 -18.46
CA TRP A 219 12.93 -11.31 -19.65
C TRP A 219 13.78 -12.55 -19.96
N ASN A 220 14.36 -13.17 -18.92
CA ASN A 220 15.09 -14.43 -19.04
C ASN A 220 14.19 -15.56 -19.57
N MET A 221 12.93 -15.66 -19.12
CA MET A 221 12.01 -16.68 -19.62
C MET A 221 11.70 -16.51 -21.12
N LEU A 222 11.56 -15.27 -21.59
CA LEU A 222 11.40 -14.98 -23.02
C LEU A 222 12.64 -15.45 -23.81
N ALA A 223 13.85 -15.13 -23.32
CA ALA A 223 15.10 -15.55 -23.94
C ALA A 223 15.27 -17.07 -23.98
N TYR A 224 14.97 -17.77 -22.88
CA TYR A 224 15.09 -19.24 -22.80
C TYR A 224 14.07 -20.01 -23.63
N THR A 225 13.04 -19.33 -24.15
CA THR A 225 11.98 -19.95 -24.96
C THR A 225 11.88 -19.38 -26.38
N ASP A 226 12.96 -18.71 -26.82
CA ASP A 226 13.07 -18.10 -28.15
C ASP A 226 11.89 -17.18 -28.51
N GLN A 227 11.27 -16.55 -27.50
CA GLN A 227 10.22 -15.56 -27.72
C GLN A 227 10.81 -14.17 -27.99
N PRO A 228 10.14 -13.33 -28.78
CA PRO A 228 10.57 -11.96 -29.01
C PRO A 228 10.76 -11.20 -27.69
N LEU A 229 11.95 -10.65 -27.51
CA LEU A 229 12.28 -9.86 -26.33
C LEU A 229 11.54 -8.53 -26.40
N LYS A 230 10.83 -8.20 -25.31
CA LYS A 230 10.25 -6.87 -25.12
C LYS A 230 11.29 -5.94 -24.51
N THR A 231 11.06 -4.63 -24.62
CA THR A 231 11.82 -3.65 -23.83
C THR A 231 11.56 -3.90 -22.35
N PHE A 232 12.56 -3.61 -21.52
CA PHE A 232 12.52 -3.95 -20.10
C PHE A 232 11.36 -3.26 -19.35
N ASP A 233 11.02 -2.04 -19.75
CA ASP A 233 9.86 -1.29 -19.25
C ASP A 233 8.52 -1.97 -19.55
N LYS A 234 8.43 -2.76 -20.63
CA LYS A 234 7.23 -3.48 -21.08
C LYS A 234 7.25 -4.98 -20.80
N THR A 235 8.16 -5.43 -19.94
CA THR A 235 8.29 -6.84 -19.57
C THR A 235 7.73 -7.06 -18.16
N PHE A 236 6.79 -8.00 -18.00
CA PHE A 236 6.13 -8.30 -16.74
C PHE A 236 5.93 -9.80 -16.56
N LEU A 237 5.97 -10.30 -15.32
CA LEU A 237 5.73 -11.72 -15.02
C LEU A 237 4.30 -12.18 -15.39
N ARG A 238 3.31 -11.29 -15.33
CA ARG A 238 1.91 -11.58 -15.70
C ARG A 238 1.77 -12.06 -17.14
N ASP A 239 2.59 -11.53 -18.05
CA ASP A 239 2.55 -11.85 -19.49
C ASP A 239 3.03 -13.28 -19.78
N ILE A 240 3.70 -13.93 -18.83
CA ILE A 240 4.36 -15.20 -19.02
C ILE A 240 3.58 -16.30 -18.30
N PRO A 241 3.13 -17.35 -19.01
CA PRO A 241 2.45 -18.48 -18.37
C PRO A 241 3.32 -19.15 -17.30
N LYS A 242 2.69 -19.58 -16.19
CA LYS A 242 3.38 -20.32 -15.13
C LYS A 242 4.09 -21.58 -15.65
N THR A 243 3.54 -22.24 -16.67
CA THR A 243 4.15 -23.41 -17.31
C THR A 243 5.48 -23.08 -18.00
N THR A 244 5.62 -21.86 -18.52
CA THR A 244 6.90 -21.37 -19.08
C THR A 244 7.91 -21.15 -17.97
N PHE A 245 7.49 -20.55 -16.86
CA PHE A 245 8.33 -20.45 -15.68
C PHE A 245 8.80 -21.81 -15.17
N GLU A 246 7.92 -22.80 -15.04
CA GLU A 246 8.28 -24.15 -14.56
C GLU A 246 9.35 -24.81 -15.43
N LYS A 247 9.27 -24.67 -16.77
CA LYS A 247 10.27 -25.19 -17.71
C LYS A 247 11.62 -24.48 -17.63
N THR A 248 11.60 -23.18 -17.35
CA THR A 248 12.79 -22.31 -17.36
C THR A 248 13.43 -22.14 -15.98
N ARG A 249 12.72 -22.53 -14.91
CA ARG A 249 13.09 -22.28 -13.52
C ARG A 249 14.49 -22.77 -13.16
N ILE A 250 14.87 -23.97 -13.64
CA ILE A 250 16.16 -24.60 -13.33
C ILE A 250 17.32 -23.87 -14.03
N ALA A 251 17.10 -23.40 -15.27
CA ALA A 251 18.11 -22.67 -16.03
C ALA A 251 18.30 -21.23 -15.54
N MET A 252 17.30 -20.67 -14.86
CA MET A 252 17.31 -19.30 -14.35
C MET A 252 18.18 -19.17 -13.09
N PRO A 253 18.99 -18.10 -12.96
CA PRO A 253 19.68 -17.80 -11.71
C PRO A 253 18.71 -17.77 -10.53
N ALA A 254 19.06 -18.45 -9.43
CA ALA A 254 18.16 -18.73 -8.31
C ALA A 254 17.48 -17.48 -7.73
N ARG A 255 18.19 -16.35 -7.70
CA ARG A 255 17.65 -15.05 -7.25
C ARG A 255 16.40 -14.63 -8.05
N PHE A 256 16.47 -14.69 -9.38
CA PHE A 256 15.36 -14.31 -10.26
C PHE A 256 14.24 -15.35 -10.22
N ALA A 257 14.61 -16.65 -10.14
CA ALA A 257 13.64 -17.74 -10.00
C ALA A 257 12.79 -17.58 -8.74
N ARG A 258 13.40 -17.18 -7.61
CA ARG A 258 12.69 -16.89 -6.36
C ARG A 258 11.67 -15.75 -6.51
N ARG A 259 11.99 -14.67 -7.23
CA ARG A 259 11.02 -13.59 -7.49
C ARG A 259 9.82 -14.06 -8.31
N ALA A 260 10.08 -14.86 -9.35
CA ALA A 260 9.01 -15.48 -10.12
C ALA A 260 8.18 -16.47 -9.29
N ASP A 261 8.81 -17.29 -8.45
CA ASP A 261 8.12 -18.18 -7.50
C ASP A 261 7.18 -17.39 -6.59
N HIS A 262 7.65 -16.26 -6.04
CA HIS A 262 6.80 -15.37 -5.24
C HIS A 262 5.58 -14.91 -6.05
N PHE A 263 5.78 -14.35 -7.24
CA PHE A 263 4.69 -13.85 -8.07
C PHE A 263 3.62 -14.91 -8.37
N TYR A 264 4.02 -16.07 -8.91
CA TYR A 264 3.04 -17.09 -9.31
C TYR A 264 2.35 -17.75 -8.11
N THR A 265 3.06 -17.92 -6.99
CA THR A 265 2.43 -18.46 -5.78
C THR A 265 1.49 -17.45 -5.13
N GLU A 266 1.84 -16.16 -5.14
CA GLU A 266 1.01 -15.08 -4.61
C GLU A 266 -0.24 -14.87 -5.46
N TYR A 267 -0.10 -14.90 -6.79
CA TYR A 267 -1.22 -14.86 -7.72
C TYR A 267 -2.27 -15.95 -7.41
N ARG A 268 -1.79 -17.17 -7.12
CA ARG A 268 -2.66 -18.28 -6.69
C ARG A 268 -3.28 -18.01 -5.31
N ARG A 269 -2.48 -17.56 -4.34
CA ARG A 269 -2.94 -17.26 -2.97
C ARG A 269 -4.05 -16.22 -2.97
N VAL A 270 -3.96 -15.18 -3.80
CA VAL A 270 -5.02 -14.16 -3.92
C VAL A 270 -6.34 -14.78 -4.37
N ARG A 271 -6.34 -15.64 -5.40
CA ARG A 271 -7.57 -16.33 -5.86
C ARG A 271 -8.17 -17.23 -4.77
N GLN A 272 -7.32 -17.95 -4.05
CA GLN A 272 -7.76 -18.78 -2.91
C GLN A 272 -8.28 -17.92 -1.76
N GLY A 273 -7.66 -16.77 -1.50
CA GLY A 273 -8.06 -15.82 -0.47
C GLY A 273 -9.42 -15.19 -0.78
N VAL A 274 -9.65 -14.81 -2.04
CA VAL A 274 -10.97 -14.37 -2.51
C VAL A 274 -12.03 -15.43 -2.23
N THR A 275 -11.76 -16.69 -2.58
CA THR A 275 -12.70 -17.80 -2.31
C THR A 275 -12.92 -18.00 -0.81
N ALA A 276 -11.86 -17.95 0.00
CA ALA A 276 -11.96 -18.08 1.45
C ALA A 276 -12.80 -16.95 2.07
N TRP A 277 -12.62 -15.72 1.58
CA TRP A 277 -13.40 -14.56 2.01
C TRP A 277 -14.87 -14.68 1.62
N GLU A 278 -15.16 -15.04 0.37
CA GLU A 278 -16.52 -15.25 -0.15
C GLU A 278 -17.27 -16.37 0.60
N THR A 279 -16.56 -17.34 1.17
CA THR A 279 -17.14 -18.48 1.90
C THR A 279 -17.07 -18.34 3.43
N GLY A 280 -16.63 -17.18 3.95
CA GLY A 280 -16.51 -16.95 5.40
C GLY A 280 -15.41 -17.75 6.09
N ASN A 281 -14.52 -18.41 5.35
CA ASN A 281 -13.47 -19.25 5.89
C ASN A 281 -12.27 -18.41 6.38
N MET A 282 -12.45 -17.74 7.51
CA MET A 282 -11.45 -16.87 8.14
C MET A 282 -10.13 -17.61 8.44
N LYS A 283 -10.20 -18.88 8.85
CA LYS A 283 -9.01 -19.70 9.13
C LYS A 283 -8.15 -19.91 7.88
N LEU A 284 -8.77 -20.23 6.74
CA LEU A 284 -8.05 -20.37 5.47
C LEU A 284 -7.52 -19.01 5.00
N PHE A 285 -8.31 -17.94 5.08
CA PHE A 285 -7.89 -16.60 4.70
C PHE A 285 -6.66 -16.14 5.51
N GLY A 286 -6.70 -16.34 6.82
CA GLY A 286 -5.60 -16.05 7.72
C GLY A 286 -4.36 -16.90 7.46
N LYS A 287 -4.52 -18.21 7.23
CA LYS A 287 -3.41 -19.08 6.81
C LYS A 287 -2.75 -18.57 5.52
N LEU A 288 -3.54 -18.17 4.53
CA LEU A 288 -3.01 -17.65 3.26
C LEU A 288 -2.25 -16.33 3.44
N SER A 289 -2.63 -15.49 4.42
CA SER A 289 -1.89 -14.30 4.81
C SER A 289 -0.51 -14.65 5.40
N PHE A 290 -0.43 -15.66 6.28
CA PHE A 290 0.87 -16.17 6.75
C PHE A 290 1.70 -16.75 5.60
N ASP A 291 1.11 -17.61 4.75
CA ASP A 291 1.80 -18.20 3.59
C ASP A 291 2.31 -17.12 2.60
N SER A 292 1.60 -15.99 2.49
CA SER A 292 2.03 -14.82 1.71
C SER A 292 3.30 -14.21 2.32
N CYS A 293 3.32 -13.99 3.64
CA CYS A 293 4.48 -13.44 4.33
C CYS A 293 5.70 -14.37 4.30
N GLU A 294 5.51 -15.69 4.47
CA GLU A 294 6.58 -16.68 4.27
C GLU A 294 7.23 -16.50 2.90
N SER A 295 6.40 -16.32 1.86
CA SER A 295 6.92 -16.10 0.53
C SER A 295 7.58 -14.72 0.39
N SER A 296 7.12 -13.69 1.09
CA SER A 296 7.80 -12.39 1.13
C SER A 296 9.20 -12.51 1.74
N ILE A 297 9.35 -13.27 2.82
CA ILE A 297 10.64 -13.50 3.50
C ILE A 297 11.58 -14.32 2.62
N HIS A 298 11.13 -15.49 2.15
CA HIS A 298 12.04 -16.47 1.53
C HIS A 298 12.17 -16.34 0.01
N ASN A 299 11.08 -16.01 -0.69
CA ASN A 299 11.08 -15.92 -2.15
C ASN A 299 11.24 -14.47 -2.64
N TYR A 300 10.64 -13.51 -1.96
CA TYR A 300 10.81 -12.09 -2.30
C TYR A 300 12.02 -11.46 -1.61
N GLU A 301 12.55 -12.07 -0.55
CA GLU A 301 13.70 -11.57 0.22
C GLU A 301 13.48 -10.11 0.65
N CYS A 302 12.32 -9.86 1.27
CA CYS A 302 12.01 -8.64 2.02
C CYS A 302 11.66 -9.00 3.47
N GLY A 303 11.65 -7.99 4.35
CA GLY A 303 11.58 -8.19 5.80
C GLY A 303 12.87 -7.72 6.48
N SER A 304 12.74 -6.86 7.49
CA SER A 304 13.83 -6.61 8.43
C SER A 304 13.80 -7.65 9.56
N PRO A 305 14.91 -7.85 10.29
CA PRO A 305 14.92 -8.76 11.44
C PRO A 305 13.79 -8.48 12.44
N GLU A 306 13.47 -7.20 12.67
CA GLU A 306 12.39 -6.77 13.54
C GLU A 306 11.01 -7.20 13.05
N LEU A 307 10.73 -7.02 11.76
CA LEU A 307 9.45 -7.42 11.18
C LEU A 307 9.30 -8.95 11.19
N ILE A 308 10.38 -9.67 10.87
CA ILE A 308 10.41 -11.14 10.92
C ILE A 308 10.12 -11.63 12.35
N ALA A 309 10.73 -11.01 13.37
CA ALA A 309 10.47 -11.37 14.76
C ALA A 309 9.01 -11.14 15.19
N ILE A 310 8.41 -10.00 14.84
CA ILE A 310 6.97 -9.74 15.10
C ILE A 310 6.11 -10.82 14.44
N TYR A 311 6.44 -11.15 13.19
CA TYR A 311 5.76 -12.16 12.41
C TYR A 311 5.88 -13.58 13.01
N ASP A 312 7.08 -13.95 13.45
CA ASP A 312 7.36 -15.22 14.11
C ASP A 312 6.70 -15.34 15.49
N ILE A 313 6.52 -14.22 16.19
CA ILE A 313 5.78 -14.20 17.44
C ILE A 313 4.29 -14.39 17.16
N MET A 314 3.67 -13.56 16.30
CA MET A 314 2.22 -13.53 16.14
C MET A 314 1.62 -14.83 15.59
N ARG A 315 2.35 -15.58 14.76
CA ARG A 315 1.92 -16.91 14.27
C ARG A 315 1.68 -17.94 15.37
N THR A 316 2.27 -17.74 16.55
CA THR A 316 2.16 -18.67 17.68
C THR A 316 1.07 -18.28 18.67
N LEU A 317 0.48 -17.09 18.52
CA LEU A 317 -0.43 -16.53 19.51
C LEU A 317 -1.87 -17.01 19.27
N PRO A 318 -2.57 -17.50 20.31
CA PRO A 318 -4.00 -17.76 20.25
C PRO A 318 -4.77 -16.54 19.76
N GLY A 319 -5.82 -16.78 18.96
CA GLY A 319 -6.67 -15.72 18.43
C GLY A 319 -6.10 -14.97 17.23
N VAL A 320 -4.86 -15.25 16.77
CA VAL A 320 -4.36 -14.71 15.50
C VAL A 320 -4.76 -15.65 14.35
N TYR A 321 -5.61 -15.20 13.44
CA TYR A 321 -6.00 -15.98 12.26
C TYR A 321 -4.89 -15.98 11.20
N GLY A 322 -4.25 -14.83 11.00
CA GLY A 322 -3.25 -14.59 9.96
C GLY A 322 -2.52 -13.28 10.16
N GLY A 323 -1.39 -13.10 9.49
CA GLY A 323 -0.65 -11.85 9.56
C GLY A 323 0.53 -11.81 8.60
N ARG A 324 0.96 -10.59 8.27
CA ARG A 324 2.09 -10.36 7.37
C ARG A 324 2.69 -8.97 7.53
N PHE A 325 3.79 -8.71 6.85
CA PHE A 325 4.32 -7.35 6.72
C PHE A 325 3.31 -6.44 6.01
N SER A 326 3.20 -5.20 6.46
CA SER A 326 2.46 -4.16 5.76
C SER A 326 3.38 -3.33 4.87
N GLY A 327 2.88 -3.01 3.67
CA GLY A 327 3.65 -2.26 2.67
C GLY A 327 4.82 -3.05 2.11
N ALA A 328 5.92 -2.35 1.83
CA ALA A 328 7.06 -2.91 1.10
C ALA A 328 7.95 -3.90 1.89
N GLY A 329 7.67 -4.13 3.18
CA GLY A 329 8.41 -5.11 3.99
C GLY A 329 9.83 -4.70 4.40
N PHE A 330 10.34 -3.53 4.01
CA PHE A 330 11.67 -3.07 4.42
C PHE A 330 11.67 -2.23 5.70
N LYS A 331 10.48 -1.82 6.17
CA LYS A 331 10.21 -0.90 7.30
C LYS A 331 8.78 -1.08 7.78
N GLY A 332 8.48 -0.53 8.95
CA GLY A 332 7.11 -0.19 9.32
C GLY A 332 6.48 -1.19 10.25
N ALA A 333 5.40 -1.82 9.79
CA ALA A 333 4.51 -2.57 10.66
C ALA A 333 4.18 -3.95 10.09
N CYS A 334 3.89 -4.89 10.99
CA CYS A 334 3.12 -6.07 10.65
C CYS A 334 1.63 -5.80 10.85
N ILE A 335 0.80 -6.48 10.07
CA ILE A 335 -0.63 -6.54 10.29
C ILE A 335 -1.00 -7.96 10.71
N ALA A 336 -1.98 -8.08 11.59
CA ALA A 336 -2.59 -9.35 11.96
C ALA A 336 -4.11 -9.25 11.89
N LEU A 337 -4.73 -10.30 11.37
CA LEU A 337 -6.16 -10.55 11.47
C LEU A 337 -6.39 -11.33 12.77
N VAL A 338 -7.10 -10.75 13.73
CA VAL A 338 -7.25 -11.35 15.06
C VAL A 338 -8.70 -11.49 15.45
N ASN A 339 -8.99 -12.49 16.28
CA ASN A 339 -10.21 -12.56 17.05
C ASN A 339 -10.20 -11.44 18.12
N PRO A 340 -11.20 -10.53 18.13
CA PRO A 340 -11.23 -9.42 19.09
C PRO A 340 -11.21 -9.85 20.56
N ALA A 341 -11.67 -11.07 20.87
CA ALA A 341 -11.66 -11.60 22.24
C ALA A 341 -10.24 -11.83 22.80
N TYR A 342 -9.24 -11.97 21.93
CA TYR A 342 -7.84 -12.21 22.30
C TYR A 342 -6.97 -10.95 22.23
N ARG A 343 -7.58 -9.79 21.92
CA ARG A 343 -6.87 -8.53 21.64
C ARG A 343 -5.85 -8.16 22.71
N GLU A 344 -6.26 -8.16 23.97
CA GLU A 344 -5.40 -7.75 25.10
C GLU A 344 -4.26 -8.74 25.34
N GLU A 345 -4.54 -10.03 25.27
CA GLU A 345 -3.56 -11.10 25.43
C GLU A 345 -2.51 -11.05 24.30
N ILE A 346 -2.96 -10.89 23.05
CA ILE A 346 -2.08 -10.75 21.88
C ILE A 346 -1.17 -9.53 22.05
N GLN A 347 -1.73 -8.37 22.41
CA GLN A 347 -0.94 -7.16 22.59
C GLN A 347 0.13 -7.36 23.66
N LYS A 348 -0.24 -7.91 24.81
CA LYS A 348 0.69 -8.15 25.92
C LYS A 348 1.81 -9.11 25.50
N ALA A 349 1.44 -10.32 25.06
CA ALA A 349 2.40 -11.38 24.74
C ALA A 349 3.33 -10.99 23.59
N LEU A 350 2.82 -10.29 22.57
CA LEU A 350 3.62 -9.84 21.45
C LEU A 350 4.60 -8.73 21.88
N THR A 351 4.13 -7.75 22.65
CA THR A 351 4.99 -6.65 23.15
C THR A 351 6.12 -7.18 24.01
N GLU A 352 5.82 -8.06 24.98
CA GLU A 352 6.82 -8.64 25.89
C GLU A 352 7.89 -9.42 25.11
N ARG A 353 7.49 -10.36 24.25
CA ARG A 353 8.43 -11.19 23.48
C ARG A 353 9.23 -10.41 22.44
N TYR A 354 8.65 -9.36 21.88
CA TYR A 354 9.34 -8.51 20.90
C TYR A 354 10.39 -7.63 21.58
N LEU A 355 10.03 -6.96 22.68
CA LEU A 355 10.96 -6.08 23.41
C LEU A 355 12.03 -6.84 24.19
N GLU A 356 11.82 -8.13 24.49
CA GLU A 356 12.90 -9.01 24.97
C GLU A 356 14.02 -9.17 23.92
N GLN A 357 13.66 -9.23 22.64
CA GLN A 357 14.62 -9.37 21.53
C GLN A 357 15.17 -8.02 21.06
N PHE A 358 14.36 -6.95 21.12
CA PHE A 358 14.72 -5.61 20.66
C PHE A 358 14.36 -4.53 21.70
N PRO A 359 15.05 -4.51 22.86
CA PRO A 359 14.75 -3.58 23.95
C PRO A 359 14.94 -2.10 23.57
N GLU A 360 15.76 -1.80 22.56
CA GLU A 360 15.98 -0.46 22.05
C GLU A 360 14.71 0.22 21.48
N TYR A 361 13.69 -0.58 21.13
CA TYR A 361 12.43 -0.07 20.58
C TYR A 361 11.32 0.10 21.64
N GLU A 362 11.61 0.01 22.94
CA GLU A 362 10.62 0.18 24.03
C GLU A 362 9.76 1.45 23.87
N LYS A 363 10.36 2.56 23.42
CA LYS A 363 9.68 3.85 23.25
C LYS A 363 9.02 4.05 21.89
N THR A 364 9.36 3.23 20.90
CA THR A 364 8.96 3.44 19.50
C THR A 364 8.08 2.31 18.95
N PHE A 365 8.08 1.15 19.59
CA PHE A 365 7.14 0.07 19.33
C PHE A 365 5.72 0.51 19.70
N GLN A 366 4.77 0.32 18.79
CA GLN A 366 3.39 0.76 18.98
C GLN A 366 2.42 -0.25 18.40
N VAL A 367 1.30 -0.45 19.09
CA VAL A 367 0.21 -1.33 18.67
C VAL A 367 -1.06 -0.53 18.48
N PHE A 368 -1.71 -0.73 17.34
CA PHE A 368 -3.00 -0.13 17.03
C PHE A 368 -4.00 -1.18 16.59
N TRP A 369 -5.25 -0.95 16.95
CA TRP A 369 -6.38 -1.81 16.58
C TRP A 369 -7.32 -1.01 15.68
N VAL A 370 -7.54 -1.53 14.48
CA VAL A 370 -8.27 -0.83 13.42
C VAL A 370 -9.31 -1.75 12.78
N LYS A 371 -10.23 -1.14 12.05
CA LYS A 371 -11.29 -1.83 11.30
C LYS A 371 -11.25 -1.40 9.84
N PRO A 372 -11.70 -2.26 8.91
CA PRO A 372 -11.99 -1.84 7.55
C PRO A 372 -12.93 -0.64 7.54
N ASP A 373 -12.70 0.29 6.63
CA ASP A 373 -13.50 1.50 6.46
C ASP A 373 -13.71 1.83 4.97
N ASP A 374 -14.56 2.81 4.71
CA ASP A 374 -14.71 3.37 3.37
C ASP A 374 -13.43 4.04 2.88
N GLY A 375 -13.29 4.06 1.56
CA GLY A 375 -12.24 4.78 0.85
C GLY A 375 -12.28 6.30 1.07
N ALA A 376 -11.35 6.97 0.39
CA ALA A 376 -11.15 8.40 0.47
C ALA A 376 -12.43 9.15 0.09
N ARG A 377 -12.79 10.14 0.90
CA ARG A 377 -14.08 10.83 0.81
C ARG A 377 -13.99 12.24 1.35
N PHE A 378 -14.87 13.10 0.83
CA PHE A 378 -15.21 14.34 1.51
C PHE A 378 -16.05 13.99 2.74
N VAL A 379 -15.61 14.42 3.91
CA VAL A 379 -16.37 14.30 5.15
C VAL A 379 -17.38 15.44 5.16
N LYS A 380 -18.64 15.11 5.42
CA LYS A 380 -19.69 16.11 5.65
C LYS A 380 -19.70 16.38 7.16
N ASP A 381 -19.66 17.66 7.53
CA ASP A 381 -19.86 18.10 8.91
C ASP A 381 -21.24 17.70 9.45
#